data_AF-A0A653VB15-F1
#
_entry.id   AF-A0A653VB15-F1
#
_cell.length_a   1.000
_cell.length_b   1.000
_cell.length_c   1.000
_cell.angle_alpha   90.00
_cell.angle_beta   90.00
_cell.angle_gamma   90.00
#
_symmetry.space_group_name_H-M   'P 1'
#
loop_
_entity.id
_entity.type
_entity.pdbx_description
1 polymer ?
#
loop_
_entity_poly.entity_id
_entity_poly.type
_entity_poly.pdbx_seq_one_letter_code
_entity_poly.pdbx_strand_id
1 'polypeptide(L)'
;MQLSSDFFGDWLNILKEILRNHWGYDISGIKEEELPYLYFNAEKRRPDQRIRSVEVSDIFTCPVNLQAGWERLKSVVESGEDITPNLSKLVGKLNNKDSLLNDWGVHHFHLGESLDGNFIERTGPLLFALITKNKFYAINVFRHGAWADQDIVEIIHRNWPDVVSHYQIKNVISATELSESERLTLRSKNLNNFSTVSDGTIYAPIGDGVVSSGYNARSIINTDRQRSMLRNLEEHLQSQLVNLKDTLCQHGYLGEEYIKATLEITDSKYLAIFPDYNVAVTLIDNAQKLPY
;
A
#
# COMPACT_ATOMS: atom_id res chain seq x y z
N MET A 1 37.04 4.54 -14.78
CA MET A 1 36.23 4.12 -13.62
C MET A 1 34.77 4.26 -13.98
N GLN A 2 34.16 3.15 -14.33
CA GLN A 2 32.77 3.00 -14.71
C GLN A 2 32.07 2.14 -13.66
N LEU A 3 30.87 2.52 -13.28
CA LEU A 3 30.02 1.79 -12.35
C LEU A 3 29.47 0.54 -13.04
N SER A 4 29.56 -0.59 -12.37
CA SER A 4 28.85 -1.82 -12.70
C SER A 4 27.83 -2.07 -11.60
N SER A 5 26.58 -1.68 -11.83
CA SER A 5 25.46 -1.82 -10.89
C SER A 5 24.16 -2.14 -11.62
N ASP A 6 23.22 -2.72 -10.87
CA ASP A 6 21.81 -2.83 -11.27
C ASP A 6 20.94 -2.64 -10.02
N PHE A 7 20.76 -1.40 -9.60
CA PHE A 7 19.99 -1.07 -8.39
C PHE A 7 18.53 -1.48 -8.50
N PHE A 8 17.97 -1.52 -9.72
CA PHE A 8 16.63 -2.05 -9.91
C PHE A 8 16.59 -3.55 -9.69
N GLY A 9 17.55 -4.31 -10.23
CA GLY A 9 17.72 -5.74 -9.98
C GLY A 9 17.93 -6.07 -8.50
N ASP A 10 18.77 -5.30 -7.81
CA ASP A 10 18.98 -5.42 -6.36
C ASP A 10 17.67 -5.17 -5.59
N TRP A 11 16.90 -4.14 -5.95
CA TRP A 11 15.59 -3.88 -5.36
C TRP A 11 14.60 -5.00 -5.62
N LEU A 12 14.57 -5.60 -6.82
CA LEU A 12 13.73 -6.76 -7.11
C LEU A 12 14.07 -7.94 -6.19
N ASN A 13 15.34 -8.14 -5.83
CA ASN A 13 15.73 -9.18 -4.88
C ASN A 13 15.22 -8.88 -3.46
N ILE A 14 15.30 -7.62 -3.01
CA ILE A 14 14.70 -7.18 -1.75
C ILE A 14 13.19 -7.45 -1.74
N LEU A 15 12.48 -7.14 -2.82
CA LEU A 15 11.05 -7.42 -2.91
C LEU A 15 10.74 -8.93 -2.84
N LYS A 16 11.53 -9.78 -3.50
CA LYS A 16 11.36 -11.24 -3.43
C LYS A 16 11.53 -11.75 -2.00
N GLU A 17 12.51 -11.22 -1.27
CA GLU A 17 12.74 -11.58 0.13
C GLU A 17 11.57 -11.15 1.02
N ILE A 18 11.07 -9.92 0.88
CA ILE A 18 9.91 -9.45 1.66
C ILE A 18 8.68 -10.32 1.34
N LEU A 19 8.36 -10.49 0.05
CA LEU A 19 7.19 -11.26 -0.37
C LEU A 19 7.23 -12.71 0.15
N ARG A 20 8.39 -13.39 0.06
CA ARG A 20 8.53 -14.78 0.47
C ARG A 20 8.70 -14.94 1.98
N ASN A 21 9.67 -14.25 2.56
CA ASN A 21 10.15 -14.52 3.91
C ASN A 21 9.35 -13.76 4.96
N HIS A 22 8.95 -12.51 4.65
CA HIS A 22 8.20 -11.69 5.60
C HIS A 22 6.69 -11.93 5.50
N TRP A 23 6.15 -11.99 4.28
CA TRP A 23 4.71 -12.15 4.06
C TRP A 23 4.25 -13.55 3.64
N GLY A 24 5.17 -14.49 3.41
CA GLY A 24 4.84 -15.89 3.16
C GLY A 24 4.17 -16.18 1.82
N TYR A 25 4.33 -15.31 0.80
CA TYR A 25 3.75 -15.54 -0.52
C TYR A 25 4.55 -16.56 -1.33
N ASP A 26 3.83 -17.45 -2.02
CA ASP A 26 4.39 -18.18 -3.15
C ASP A 26 4.47 -17.25 -4.37
N ILE A 27 5.68 -16.97 -4.81
CA ILE A 27 5.96 -16.15 -6.01
C ILE A 27 6.46 -17.00 -7.19
N SER A 28 6.30 -18.32 -7.12
CA SER A 28 6.64 -19.24 -8.21
C SER A 28 5.84 -18.90 -9.47
N GLY A 29 6.53 -18.73 -10.59
CA GLY A 29 5.89 -18.40 -11.87
C GLY A 29 5.49 -16.93 -12.05
N ILE A 30 5.73 -16.07 -11.05
CA ILE A 30 5.59 -14.61 -11.21
C ILE A 30 6.80 -14.08 -11.98
N LYS A 31 6.55 -13.26 -13.00
CA LYS A 31 7.65 -12.65 -13.76
C LYS A 31 8.26 -11.49 -12.98
N GLU A 32 9.55 -11.25 -13.18
CA GLU A 32 10.27 -10.22 -12.40
C GLU A 32 9.71 -8.82 -12.62
N GLU A 33 9.27 -8.51 -13.85
CA GLU A 33 8.64 -7.24 -14.18
C GLU A 33 7.31 -7.01 -13.46
N GLU A 34 6.69 -8.06 -12.92
CA GLU A 34 5.41 -7.99 -12.21
C GLU A 34 5.57 -7.79 -10.70
N LEU A 35 6.70 -8.21 -10.13
CA LEU A 35 6.96 -8.17 -8.70
C LEU A 35 6.74 -6.77 -8.08
N PRO A 36 7.20 -5.66 -8.68
CA PRO A 36 7.02 -4.33 -8.10
C PRO A 36 5.56 -3.96 -7.82
N TYR A 37 4.68 -4.09 -8.81
CA TYR A 37 3.30 -3.68 -8.62
C TYR A 37 2.50 -4.70 -7.80
N LEU A 38 2.90 -5.98 -7.83
CA LEU A 38 2.33 -7.01 -6.97
C LEU A 38 2.70 -6.78 -5.50
N TYR A 39 3.95 -6.36 -5.23
CA TYR A 39 4.40 -5.92 -3.92
C TYR A 39 3.54 -4.76 -3.42
N PHE A 40 3.46 -3.65 -4.17
CA PHE A 40 2.65 -2.50 -3.75
C PHE A 40 1.14 -2.82 -3.62
N ASN A 41 0.63 -3.78 -4.41
CA ASN A 41 -0.74 -4.27 -4.26
C ASN A 41 -0.93 -5.10 -2.98
N ALA A 42 0.04 -5.93 -2.61
CA ALA A 42 0.02 -6.66 -1.34
C ALA A 42 0.14 -5.71 -0.14
N GLU A 43 1.07 -4.76 -0.22
CA GLU A 43 1.29 -3.71 0.77
C GLU A 43 0.01 -2.91 1.04
N LYS A 44 -0.65 -2.38 0.00
CA LYS A 44 -1.90 -1.59 0.17
C LYS A 44 -3.01 -2.38 0.89
N ARG A 45 -3.07 -3.69 0.69
CA ARG A 45 -4.07 -4.56 1.33
C ARG A 45 -3.76 -4.87 2.79
N ARG A 46 -2.54 -4.62 3.26
CA ARG A 46 -2.06 -4.90 4.61
C ARG A 46 -1.68 -3.60 5.31
N PRO A 47 -2.55 -3.04 6.16
CA PRO A 47 -2.20 -1.89 6.97
C PRO A 47 -0.96 -2.19 7.83
N ASP A 48 0.01 -1.28 7.85
CA ASP A 48 1.24 -1.44 8.63
C ASP A 48 0.97 -1.50 10.13
N GLN A 49 1.78 -2.25 10.88
CA GLN A 49 1.72 -2.31 12.34
C GLN A 49 2.10 -0.96 12.93
N ARG A 50 1.12 -0.27 13.50
CA ARG A 50 1.28 1.11 13.97
C ARG A 50 0.13 1.52 14.86
N ILE A 51 0.46 2.22 15.94
CA ILE A 51 -0.51 2.88 16.82
C ILE A 51 -1.34 3.86 15.98
N ARG A 52 -2.67 3.68 16.01
CA ARG A 52 -3.63 4.60 15.41
C ARG A 52 -4.72 4.93 16.40
N SER A 53 -5.12 6.20 16.46
CA SER A 53 -6.33 6.56 17.18
C SER A 53 -7.55 6.14 16.39
N VAL A 54 -8.55 5.56 17.07
CA VAL A 54 -9.80 5.14 16.43
C VAL A 54 -10.82 6.27 16.49
N GLU A 55 -11.40 6.58 15.34
CA GLU A 55 -12.56 7.46 15.21
C GLU A 55 -13.72 6.66 14.62
N VAL A 56 -14.92 6.85 15.15
CA VAL A 56 -16.14 6.22 14.66
C VAL A 56 -17.02 7.27 14.00
N SER A 57 -17.78 6.88 12.98
CA SER A 57 -18.75 7.80 12.38
C SER A 57 -19.87 8.17 13.36
N ASP A 58 -20.53 9.29 13.08
CA ASP A 58 -21.71 9.78 13.79
C ASP A 58 -22.91 8.81 13.79
N ILE A 59 -22.93 7.83 12.90
CA ILE A 59 -23.98 6.79 12.82
C ILE A 59 -23.45 5.38 13.09
N PHE A 60 -22.22 5.26 13.59
CA PHE A 60 -21.59 3.97 13.81
C PHE A 60 -22.43 3.09 14.73
N THR A 61 -22.79 1.90 14.24
CA THR A 61 -23.56 0.92 15.00
C THR A 61 -22.91 -0.46 14.85
N CYS A 62 -22.65 -1.12 15.96
CA CYS A 62 -22.17 -2.51 15.98
C CYS A 62 -23.29 -3.43 16.50
N PRO A 63 -23.63 -4.53 15.80
CA PRO A 63 -24.55 -5.53 16.33
C PRO A 63 -24.06 -6.07 17.67
N VAL A 64 -24.98 -6.28 18.63
CA VAL A 64 -24.65 -6.73 20.00
C VAL A 64 -23.78 -7.99 20.01
N ASN A 65 -24.06 -8.93 19.11
CA ASN A 65 -23.31 -10.18 18.99
C ASN A 65 -21.91 -10.02 18.37
N LEU A 66 -21.52 -8.83 17.92
CA LEU A 66 -20.21 -8.50 17.36
C LEU A 66 -19.44 -7.49 18.22
N GLN A 67 -20.05 -6.97 19.30
CA GLN A 67 -19.45 -5.92 20.13
C GLN A 67 -18.11 -6.36 20.72
N ALA A 68 -18.01 -7.60 21.21
CA ALA A 68 -16.76 -8.13 21.77
C ALA A 68 -15.63 -8.15 20.73
N GLY A 69 -15.93 -8.55 19.49
CA GLY A 69 -14.96 -8.54 18.39
C GLY A 69 -14.57 -7.14 17.94
N TRP A 70 -15.50 -6.18 17.99
CA TRP A 70 -15.21 -4.76 17.76
C TRP A 70 -14.26 -4.20 18.82
N GLU A 71 -14.56 -4.38 20.11
CA GLU A 71 -13.68 -3.88 21.18
C GLU A 71 -12.28 -4.49 21.12
N ARG A 72 -12.18 -5.80 20.79
CA ARG A 72 -10.87 -6.42 20.56
C ARG A 72 -10.13 -5.75 19.40
N LEU A 73 -10.75 -5.62 18.23
CA LEU A 73 -10.10 -5.00 17.06
C LEU A 73 -9.68 -3.57 17.37
N LYS A 74 -10.54 -2.78 18.04
CA LYS A 74 -10.22 -1.43 18.49
C LYS A 74 -8.97 -1.42 19.37
N SER A 75 -8.88 -2.32 20.35
CA SER A 75 -7.69 -2.46 21.20
C SER A 75 -6.42 -2.77 20.40
N VAL A 76 -6.48 -3.68 19.43
CA VAL A 76 -5.34 -4.04 18.56
C VAL A 76 -4.89 -2.83 17.72
N VAL A 77 -5.83 -2.04 17.21
CA VAL A 77 -5.53 -0.81 16.45
C VAL A 77 -4.85 0.24 17.34
N GLU A 78 -5.36 0.44 18.55
CA GLU A 78 -4.85 1.44 19.50
C GLU A 78 -3.50 1.05 20.11
N SER A 79 -3.21 -0.26 20.24
CA SER A 79 -1.89 -0.77 20.66
C SER A 79 -0.87 -0.79 19.53
N GLY A 80 -1.33 -0.76 18.27
CA GLY A 80 -0.48 -0.81 17.09
C GLY A 80 -0.03 -2.21 16.69
N GLU A 81 -0.70 -3.23 17.21
CA GLU A 81 -0.52 -4.64 16.83
C GLU A 81 -1.01 -4.93 15.39
N ASP A 82 -0.75 -6.14 14.90
CA ASP A 82 -1.15 -6.56 13.55
C ASP A 82 -2.68 -6.72 13.43
N ILE A 83 -3.28 -5.95 12.53
CA ILE A 83 -4.71 -6.05 12.21
C ILE A 83 -5.00 -6.96 11.01
N THR A 84 -3.95 -7.49 10.36
CA THR A 84 -4.07 -8.47 9.26
C THR A 84 -4.96 -9.67 9.60
N PRO A 85 -4.93 -10.24 10.82
CA PRO A 85 -5.80 -11.37 11.14
C PRO A 85 -7.29 -11.07 10.97
N ASN A 86 -7.72 -9.81 11.08
CA ASN A 86 -9.11 -9.42 10.88
C ASN A 86 -9.49 -9.25 9.39
N LEU A 87 -8.53 -9.26 8.46
CA LEU A 87 -8.81 -9.14 7.02
C LEU A 87 -9.31 -10.46 6.41
N SER A 88 -9.75 -10.39 5.15
CA SER A 88 -10.06 -11.57 4.35
C SER A 88 -8.84 -12.48 4.16
N LYS A 89 -9.05 -13.81 4.18
CA LYS A 89 -8.03 -14.82 3.82
C LYS A 89 -7.44 -14.59 2.42
N LEU A 90 -8.14 -13.85 1.54
CA LEU A 90 -7.66 -13.45 0.22
C LEU A 90 -6.44 -12.51 0.27
N VAL A 91 -6.13 -11.91 1.43
CA VAL A 91 -4.88 -11.17 1.62
C VAL A 91 -3.67 -12.07 1.34
N GLY A 92 -3.76 -13.37 1.62
CA GLY A 92 -2.73 -14.37 1.32
C GLY A 92 -2.57 -14.71 -0.17
N LYS A 93 -3.40 -14.17 -1.07
CA LYS A 93 -3.24 -14.30 -2.53
C LYS A 93 -2.57 -13.03 -3.09
N LEU A 94 -1.37 -13.18 -3.65
CA LEU A 94 -0.56 -12.04 -4.12
C LEU A 94 -1.27 -11.21 -5.22
N ASN A 95 -1.94 -11.90 -6.15
CA ASN A 95 -2.63 -11.29 -7.28
C ASN A 95 -4.10 -10.87 -6.99
N ASN A 96 -4.58 -11.02 -5.75
CA ASN A 96 -5.93 -10.61 -5.41
C ASN A 96 -6.07 -9.09 -5.47
N LYS A 97 -7.19 -8.63 -6.04
CA LYS A 97 -7.53 -7.22 -6.21
C LYS A 97 -8.78 -6.95 -5.39
N ASP A 98 -8.66 -6.06 -4.41
CA ASP A 98 -9.79 -5.65 -3.58
C ASP A 98 -10.45 -4.42 -4.22
N SER A 99 -11.64 -4.59 -4.78
CA SER A 99 -12.31 -3.53 -5.52
C SER A 99 -12.87 -2.42 -4.62
N LEU A 100 -13.25 -2.74 -3.38
CA LEU A 100 -13.69 -1.74 -2.40
C LEU A 100 -12.50 -0.87 -1.97
N LEU A 101 -11.37 -1.51 -1.67
CA LEU A 101 -10.13 -0.81 -1.33
C LEU A 101 -9.58 0.01 -2.51
N ASN A 102 -9.65 -0.53 -3.72
CA ASN A 102 -9.11 0.15 -4.90
C ASN A 102 -9.97 1.33 -5.35
N ASP A 103 -11.29 1.25 -5.19
CA ASP A 103 -12.19 2.34 -5.59
C ASP A 103 -12.30 3.39 -4.48
N TRP A 104 -12.51 2.97 -3.23
CA TRP A 104 -12.85 3.88 -2.13
C TRP A 104 -11.83 3.95 -0.99
N GLY A 105 -10.74 3.16 -1.05
CA GLY A 105 -9.73 3.17 0.01
C GLY A 105 -10.17 2.47 1.29
N VAL A 106 -11.27 1.72 1.24
CA VAL A 106 -11.91 1.12 2.41
C VAL A 106 -11.47 -0.34 2.58
N HIS A 107 -10.94 -0.64 3.77
CA HIS A 107 -10.69 -2.01 4.22
C HIS A 107 -11.93 -2.57 4.91
N HIS A 108 -12.08 -3.90 4.86
CA HIS A 108 -13.16 -4.61 5.55
C HIS A 108 -12.61 -5.66 6.51
N PHE A 109 -13.17 -5.70 7.72
CA PHE A 109 -12.67 -6.49 8.83
C PHE A 109 -13.75 -7.42 9.40
N HIS A 110 -13.37 -8.67 9.62
CA HIS A 110 -14.13 -9.62 10.41
C HIS A 110 -14.04 -9.28 11.90
N LEU A 111 -15.16 -9.47 12.60
CA LEU A 111 -15.32 -9.17 14.02
C LEU A 111 -15.57 -10.44 14.86
N GLY A 112 -15.06 -11.60 14.42
CA GLY A 112 -15.16 -12.85 15.20
C GLY A 112 -14.38 -12.74 16.51
N GLU A 113 -14.56 -13.63 17.47
CA GLU A 113 -13.92 -13.50 18.80
C GLU A 113 -12.58 -14.22 18.90
N SER A 114 -12.42 -15.30 18.15
CA SER A 114 -11.25 -16.19 18.21
C SER A 114 -10.51 -16.26 16.88
N LEU A 115 -9.28 -16.77 16.93
CA LEU A 115 -8.51 -17.14 15.74
C LEU A 115 -8.96 -18.50 15.19
N ASP A 116 -9.14 -18.56 13.87
CA ASP A 116 -9.26 -19.74 13.02
C ASP A 116 -7.99 -19.82 12.13
N GLY A 117 -6.95 -20.46 12.65
CA GLY A 117 -5.61 -20.44 12.07
C GLY A 117 -4.94 -19.08 12.26
N ASN A 118 -4.55 -18.43 11.16
CA ASN A 118 -3.90 -17.11 11.18
C ASN A 118 -4.88 -15.94 11.07
N PHE A 119 -6.19 -16.22 11.00
CA PHE A 119 -7.23 -15.20 10.78
C PHE A 119 -8.30 -15.29 11.86
N ILE A 120 -8.95 -14.18 12.13
CA ILE A 120 -10.12 -14.14 13.01
C ILE A 120 -11.29 -14.86 12.34
N GLU A 121 -12.10 -15.55 13.16
CA GLU A 121 -13.34 -16.19 12.73
C GLU A 121 -14.19 -15.24 11.86
N ARG A 122 -14.68 -15.79 10.75
CA ARG A 122 -15.44 -15.01 9.78
C ARG A 122 -16.79 -14.62 10.36
N THR A 123 -17.10 -13.34 10.27
CA THR A 123 -18.44 -12.81 10.54
C THR A 123 -19.22 -12.57 9.26
N GLY A 124 -20.55 -12.61 9.37
CA GLY A 124 -21.44 -12.16 8.29
C GLY A 124 -21.27 -10.66 8.08
N PRO A 125 -21.74 -9.80 9.01
CA PRO A 125 -21.43 -8.38 8.96
C PRO A 125 -19.93 -8.11 9.16
N LEU A 126 -19.45 -7.04 8.54
CA LEU A 126 -18.04 -6.65 8.50
C LEU A 126 -17.91 -5.18 8.88
N LEU A 127 -16.89 -4.86 9.67
CA LEU A 127 -16.52 -3.47 9.90
C LEU A 127 -15.83 -2.93 8.65
N PHE A 128 -16.33 -1.83 8.11
CA PHE A 128 -15.65 -1.09 7.04
C PHE A 128 -14.91 0.08 7.64
N ALA A 129 -13.67 0.32 7.23
CA ALA A 129 -12.86 1.41 7.75
C ALA A 129 -11.95 2.02 6.69
N LEU A 130 -11.74 3.34 6.80
CA LEU A 130 -10.69 4.06 6.09
C LEU A 130 -9.46 4.17 7.00
N ILE A 131 -8.29 3.83 6.50
CA ILE A 131 -7.06 3.81 7.30
C ILE A 131 -6.06 4.83 6.77
N THR A 132 -5.52 5.63 7.68
CA THR A 132 -4.42 6.57 7.40
C THR A 132 -3.22 6.23 8.28
N LYS A 133 -2.16 7.03 8.14
CA LYS A 133 -0.94 6.87 8.93
C LYS A 133 -1.21 6.89 10.44
N ASN A 134 -2.09 7.73 10.95
CA ASN A 134 -2.26 7.92 12.40
C ASN A 134 -3.69 7.63 12.89
N LYS A 135 -4.64 7.41 11.99
CA LYS A 135 -6.05 7.26 12.32
C LYS A 135 -6.68 6.05 11.63
N PHE A 136 -7.55 5.38 12.36
CA PHE A 136 -8.44 4.33 11.88
C PHE A 136 -9.87 4.85 11.97
N TYR A 137 -10.49 5.13 10.83
CA TYR A 137 -11.82 5.68 10.74
C TYR A 137 -12.83 4.55 10.53
N ALA A 138 -13.44 4.08 11.61
CA ALA A 138 -14.49 3.06 11.60
C ALA A 138 -15.78 3.66 11.02
N ILE A 139 -16.06 3.33 9.75
CA ILE A 139 -17.18 3.87 8.98
C ILE A 139 -18.49 3.33 9.55
N ASN A 140 -18.70 2.01 9.43
CA ASN A 140 -19.83 1.31 10.02
C ASN A 140 -19.65 -0.22 9.93
N VAL A 141 -20.56 -0.98 10.53
CA VAL A 141 -20.68 -2.42 10.30
C VAL A 141 -21.72 -2.68 9.20
N PHE A 142 -21.27 -3.16 8.05
CA PHE A 142 -22.11 -3.45 6.88
C PHE A 142 -22.38 -4.94 6.73
N ARG A 143 -23.47 -5.30 6.04
CA ARG A 143 -23.72 -6.68 5.63
C ARG A 143 -22.61 -7.18 4.70
N HIS A 144 -22.30 -8.48 4.73
CA HIS A 144 -21.44 -9.09 3.72
C HIS A 144 -22.03 -8.80 2.33
N GLY A 145 -21.20 -8.34 1.39
CA GLY A 145 -21.65 -8.04 0.03
C GLY A 145 -22.01 -6.59 -0.25
N ALA A 146 -22.03 -5.70 0.75
CA ALA A 146 -22.24 -4.25 0.58
C ALA A 146 -21.02 -3.55 -0.05
N TRP A 147 -20.46 -4.13 -1.11
CA TRP A 147 -19.17 -3.71 -1.65
C TRP A 147 -19.24 -2.40 -2.42
N ALA A 148 -20.42 -1.99 -2.90
CA ALA A 148 -20.61 -0.76 -3.68
C ALA A 148 -21.78 0.09 -3.14
N ASP A 149 -22.06 -0.05 -1.84
CA ASP A 149 -23.04 0.76 -1.13
C ASP A 149 -22.59 2.22 -1.05
N GLN A 150 -23.41 3.15 -1.58
CA GLN A 150 -23.05 4.56 -1.67
C GLN A 150 -22.93 5.21 -0.28
N ASP A 151 -23.64 4.67 0.72
CA ASP A 151 -23.61 5.16 2.10
C ASP A 151 -22.19 5.18 2.66
N ILE A 152 -21.30 4.30 2.18
CA ILE A 152 -19.89 4.28 2.57
C ILE A 152 -19.21 5.63 2.27
N VAL A 153 -19.40 6.17 1.06
CA VAL A 153 -18.80 7.44 0.64
C VAL A 153 -19.51 8.62 1.29
N GLU A 154 -20.84 8.55 1.47
CA GLU A 154 -21.62 9.56 2.19
C GLU A 154 -21.14 9.71 3.64
N ILE A 155 -20.94 8.60 4.35
CA ILE A 155 -20.47 8.62 5.74
C ILE A 155 -19.07 9.21 5.82
N ILE A 156 -18.16 8.82 4.91
CA ILE A 156 -16.79 9.36 4.87
C ILE A 156 -16.84 10.88 4.63
N HIS A 157 -17.60 11.33 3.64
CA HIS A 157 -17.73 12.75 3.33
C HIS A 157 -18.31 13.55 4.50
N ARG A 158 -19.38 13.06 5.13
CA ARG A 158 -20.04 13.76 6.24
C ARG A 158 -19.16 13.87 7.49
N ASN A 159 -18.39 12.82 7.80
CA ASN A 159 -17.62 12.76 9.04
C ASN A 159 -16.18 13.27 8.88
N TRP A 160 -15.56 13.00 7.73
CA TRP A 160 -14.13 13.22 7.51
C TRP A 160 -13.81 13.80 6.12
N PRO A 161 -14.46 14.90 5.70
CA PRO A 161 -14.29 15.45 4.35
C PRO A 161 -12.84 15.87 4.07
N ASP A 162 -12.13 16.38 5.07
CA ASP A 162 -10.72 16.79 4.98
C ASP A 162 -9.77 15.61 4.72
N VAL A 163 -10.16 14.39 5.09
CA VAL A 163 -9.33 13.19 4.88
C VAL A 163 -9.31 12.78 3.42
N VAL A 164 -10.39 13.10 2.69
CA VAL A 164 -10.58 12.73 1.28
C VAL A 164 -10.60 13.94 0.35
N SER A 165 -10.28 15.13 0.85
CA SER A 165 -10.41 16.39 0.12
C SER A 165 -9.53 16.47 -1.13
N HIS A 166 -8.39 15.77 -1.17
CA HIS A 166 -7.53 15.71 -2.35
C HIS A 166 -8.10 14.88 -3.49
N TYR A 167 -9.11 14.04 -3.23
CA TYR A 167 -9.87 13.34 -4.26
C TYR A 167 -11.06 14.15 -4.77
N GLN A 168 -11.38 15.29 -4.15
CA GLN A 168 -12.50 16.14 -4.58
C GLN A 168 -12.21 16.77 -5.95
N ILE A 169 -13.14 16.58 -6.88
CA ILE A 169 -13.10 17.24 -8.18
C ILE A 169 -13.78 18.59 -8.06
N LYS A 170 -12.99 19.66 -8.11
CA LYS A 170 -13.48 21.04 -8.01
C LYS A 170 -14.01 21.54 -9.36
N ASN A 171 -15.00 22.42 -9.31
CA ASN A 171 -15.58 23.12 -10.47
C ASN A 171 -16.24 22.20 -11.51
N VAL A 172 -16.79 21.04 -11.10
CA VAL A 172 -17.56 20.16 -11.96
C VAL A 172 -19.02 20.13 -11.50
N ILE A 173 -19.94 20.28 -12.46
CA ILE A 173 -21.38 20.31 -12.24
C ILE A 173 -21.91 18.94 -12.68
N SER A 174 -22.07 18.03 -11.72
CA SER A 174 -22.69 16.70 -11.85
C SER A 174 -21.88 15.63 -12.63
N ALA A 175 -21.52 14.55 -11.93
CA ALA A 175 -21.33 13.24 -12.56
C ALA A 175 -22.68 12.50 -12.58
N THR A 176 -22.90 11.64 -13.56
CA THR A 176 -24.08 10.76 -13.59
C THR A 176 -24.11 9.90 -12.33
N GLU A 177 -25.18 9.98 -11.55
CA GLU A 177 -25.39 9.09 -10.41
C GLU A 177 -25.49 7.65 -10.90
N LEU A 178 -24.68 6.76 -10.31
CA LEU A 178 -24.69 5.35 -10.60
C LEU A 178 -25.49 4.61 -9.54
N SER A 179 -26.27 3.61 -9.95
CA SER A 179 -26.79 2.59 -9.04
C SER A 179 -25.66 1.69 -8.51
N GLU A 180 -25.91 0.98 -7.41
CA GLU A 180 -24.98 -0.03 -6.88
C GLU A 180 -24.64 -1.09 -7.95
N SER A 181 -25.63 -1.54 -8.72
CA SER A 181 -25.44 -2.51 -9.81
C SER A 181 -24.56 -1.99 -10.94
N GLU A 182 -24.68 -0.72 -11.29
CA GLU A 182 -23.84 -0.09 -12.32
C GLU A 182 -22.40 0.06 -11.82
N ARG A 183 -22.20 0.49 -10.57
CA ARG A 183 -20.86 0.54 -9.95
C ARG A 183 -20.21 -0.84 -9.94
N LEU A 184 -20.93 -1.89 -9.54
CA LEU A 184 -20.40 -3.26 -9.58
C LEU A 184 -20.06 -3.72 -11.01
N THR A 185 -20.86 -3.31 -12.00
CA THR A 185 -20.62 -3.61 -13.42
C THR A 185 -19.36 -2.89 -13.94
N LEU A 186 -19.13 -1.65 -13.53
CA LEU A 186 -17.90 -0.93 -13.89
C LEU A 186 -16.67 -1.55 -13.24
N ARG A 187 -16.75 -1.89 -11.94
CA ARG A 187 -15.66 -2.54 -11.20
C ARG A 187 -15.29 -3.90 -11.80
N SER A 188 -16.25 -4.71 -12.25
CA SER A 188 -15.97 -6.00 -12.89
C SER A 188 -15.23 -5.87 -14.23
N LYS A 189 -15.26 -4.67 -14.83
CA LYS A 189 -14.55 -4.31 -16.07
C LYS A 189 -13.30 -3.45 -15.82
N ASN A 190 -12.86 -3.30 -14.56
CA ASN A 190 -11.75 -2.44 -14.16
C ASN A 190 -11.91 -0.97 -14.60
N LEU A 191 -13.14 -0.45 -14.61
CA LEU A 191 -13.44 0.94 -14.95
C LEU A 191 -13.58 1.79 -13.70
N ASN A 192 -12.90 2.94 -13.69
CA ASN A 192 -13.03 3.95 -12.64
C ASN A 192 -14.29 4.79 -12.85
N ASN A 193 -14.90 5.22 -11.76
CA ASN A 193 -16.07 6.09 -11.76
C ASN A 193 -15.91 7.18 -10.70
N PHE A 194 -16.70 8.24 -10.80
CA PHE A 194 -16.79 9.27 -9.78
C PHE A 194 -17.93 8.97 -8.83
N SER A 195 -17.75 9.34 -7.56
CA SER A 195 -18.79 9.25 -6.54
C SER A 195 -19.31 10.65 -6.25
N THR A 196 -20.58 10.91 -6.58
CA THR A 196 -21.29 12.13 -6.18
C THR A 196 -21.98 11.86 -4.84
N VAL A 197 -21.75 12.71 -3.84
CA VAL A 197 -22.45 12.64 -2.55
C VAL A 197 -23.63 13.62 -2.50
N SER A 198 -24.48 13.46 -1.49
CA SER A 198 -25.78 14.14 -1.35
C SER A 198 -25.74 15.69 -1.39
N ASP A 199 -24.63 16.32 -1.01
CA ASP A 199 -24.46 17.79 -1.10
C ASP A 199 -23.99 18.27 -2.49
N GLY A 200 -23.80 17.36 -3.43
CA GLY A 200 -23.30 17.61 -4.78
C GLY A 200 -21.78 17.53 -4.91
N THR A 201 -21.03 17.27 -3.83
CA THR A 201 -19.59 17.07 -3.88
C THR A 201 -19.25 15.82 -4.70
N ILE A 202 -18.24 15.93 -5.58
CA ILE A 202 -17.80 14.84 -6.46
C ILE A 202 -16.39 14.41 -6.07
N TYR A 203 -16.20 13.11 -5.88
CA TYR A 203 -14.90 12.50 -5.64
C TYR A 203 -14.45 11.64 -6.83
N ALA A 204 -13.19 11.79 -7.22
CA ALA A 204 -12.44 10.72 -7.89
C ALA A 204 -12.35 9.47 -7.01
N PRO A 205 -11.97 8.30 -7.55
CA PRO A 205 -11.74 7.11 -6.74
C PRO A 205 -10.81 7.41 -5.55
N ILE A 206 -11.38 7.40 -4.34
CA ILE A 206 -10.68 7.67 -3.07
C ILE A 206 -9.60 6.61 -2.80
N GLY A 207 -9.75 5.41 -3.38
CA GLY A 207 -8.77 4.35 -3.35
C GLY A 207 -7.65 4.46 -4.39
N ASP A 208 -7.55 5.58 -5.13
CA ASP A 208 -6.70 5.82 -6.31
C ASP A 208 -7.18 5.13 -7.61
N GLY A 209 -8.20 4.27 -7.54
CA GLY A 209 -8.75 3.58 -8.70
C GLY A 209 -7.84 2.49 -9.23
N VAL A 210 -8.16 1.99 -10.43
CA VAL A 210 -7.46 0.89 -11.08
C VAL A 210 -6.97 1.25 -12.48
N VAL A 211 -5.94 0.55 -12.96
CA VAL A 211 -5.57 0.50 -14.38
C VAL A 211 -6.34 -0.62 -15.10
N SER A 212 -6.19 -0.73 -16.43
CA SER A 212 -6.91 -1.72 -17.26
C SER A 212 -6.69 -3.18 -16.84
N SER A 213 -5.52 -3.50 -16.29
CA SER A 213 -5.22 -4.82 -15.71
C SER A 213 -5.94 -5.09 -14.38
N GLY A 214 -6.60 -4.09 -13.79
CA GLY A 214 -7.36 -4.18 -12.54
C GLY A 214 -6.54 -3.98 -11.26
N TYR A 215 -5.22 -3.80 -11.38
CA TYR A 215 -4.40 -3.40 -10.23
C TYR A 215 -4.60 -1.93 -9.90
N ASN A 216 -4.36 -1.58 -8.63
CA ASN A 216 -4.47 -0.22 -8.17
C ASN A 216 -3.54 0.71 -8.95
N ALA A 217 -4.05 1.88 -9.36
CA ALA A 217 -3.25 2.82 -10.15
C ALA A 217 -2.03 3.33 -9.38
N ARG A 218 -2.14 3.49 -8.04
CA ARG A 218 -1.00 3.88 -7.20
C ARG A 218 0.11 2.85 -7.20
N SER A 219 -0.20 1.55 -7.23
CA SER A 219 0.80 0.48 -7.28
C SER A 219 1.66 0.53 -8.55
N ILE A 220 1.04 0.87 -9.69
CA ILE A 220 1.75 1.07 -10.95
C ILE A 220 2.59 2.35 -10.90
N ILE A 221 2.00 3.47 -10.46
CA ILE A 221 2.72 4.74 -10.33
C ILE A 221 3.93 4.62 -9.40
N ASN A 222 3.79 3.91 -8.27
CA ASN A 222 4.89 3.69 -7.34
C ASN A 222 5.99 2.81 -7.95
N THR A 223 5.64 1.83 -8.76
CA THR A 223 6.61 1.02 -9.53
C THR A 223 7.45 1.90 -10.44
N ASP A 224 6.81 2.76 -11.24
CA ASP A 224 7.52 3.62 -12.20
C ASP A 224 8.36 4.69 -11.50
N ARG A 225 7.85 5.25 -10.40
CA ARG A 225 8.58 6.19 -9.55
C ARG A 225 9.81 5.55 -8.93
N GLN A 226 9.67 4.37 -8.35
CA GLN A 226 10.79 3.66 -7.72
C GLN A 226 11.85 3.30 -8.75
N ARG A 227 11.46 2.76 -9.92
CA ARG A 227 12.39 2.46 -11.02
C ARG A 227 13.15 3.70 -11.47
N SER A 228 12.44 4.81 -11.68
CA SER A 228 13.06 6.07 -12.12
C SER A 228 14.00 6.63 -11.07
N MET A 229 13.62 6.57 -9.78
CA MET A 229 14.47 6.99 -8.67
C MET A 229 15.75 6.16 -8.61
N LEU A 230 15.66 4.83 -8.66
CA LEU A 230 16.83 3.95 -8.60
C LEU A 230 17.80 4.20 -9.75
N ARG A 231 17.29 4.35 -10.98
CA ARG A 231 18.12 4.73 -12.13
C ARG A 231 18.83 6.07 -11.91
N ASN A 232 18.12 7.08 -11.41
CA ASN A 232 18.71 8.39 -11.12
C ASN A 232 19.79 8.31 -10.03
N LEU A 233 19.63 7.42 -9.04
CA LEU A 233 20.65 7.17 -8.02
C LEU A 233 21.91 6.52 -8.60
N GLU A 234 21.77 5.57 -9.53
CA GLU A 234 22.91 4.96 -10.23
C GLU A 234 23.66 5.99 -11.08
N GLU A 235 22.94 6.77 -11.88
CA GLU A 235 23.51 7.85 -12.69
C GLU A 235 24.23 8.89 -11.81
N HIS A 236 23.62 9.25 -10.68
CA HIS A 236 24.24 10.15 -9.73
C HIS A 236 25.51 9.54 -9.11
N LEU A 237 25.46 8.29 -8.65
CA LEU A 237 26.64 7.60 -8.10
C LEU A 237 27.78 7.52 -9.11
N GLN A 238 27.48 7.18 -10.37
CA GLN A 238 28.44 7.18 -11.47
C GLN A 238 29.10 8.55 -11.64
N SER A 239 28.34 9.65 -11.52
CA SER A 239 28.90 11.02 -11.58
C SER A 239 29.80 11.35 -10.38
N GLN A 240 29.54 10.73 -9.22
CA GLN A 240 30.27 10.97 -7.98
C GLN A 240 31.48 10.05 -7.80
N LEU A 241 31.65 9.04 -8.64
CA LEU A 241 32.77 8.09 -8.57
C LEU A 241 34.13 8.81 -8.50
N VAL A 242 34.33 9.89 -9.27
CA VAL A 242 35.58 10.67 -9.24
C VAL A 242 35.88 11.22 -7.84
N ASN A 243 34.85 11.67 -7.11
CA ASN A 243 34.97 12.20 -5.76
C ASN A 243 35.22 11.11 -4.71
N LEU A 244 34.90 9.85 -5.02
CA LEU A 244 35.13 8.69 -4.16
C LEU A 244 36.50 8.05 -4.38
N LYS A 245 37.23 8.44 -5.43
CA LYS A 245 38.46 7.77 -5.88
C LYS A 245 39.50 7.62 -4.77
N ASP A 246 39.80 8.69 -4.04
CA ASP A 246 40.82 8.66 -2.98
C ASP A 246 40.43 7.69 -1.86
N THR A 247 39.16 7.70 -1.46
CA THR A 247 38.61 6.76 -0.47
C THR A 247 38.70 5.32 -0.98
N LEU A 248 38.34 5.07 -2.24
CA LEU A 248 38.43 3.75 -2.87
C LEU A 248 39.89 3.27 -2.96
N CYS A 249 40.84 4.15 -3.32
CA CYS A 249 42.27 3.82 -3.36
C CYS A 249 42.83 3.46 -1.97
N GLN A 250 42.41 4.16 -0.91
CA GLN A 250 42.75 3.79 0.47
C GLN A 250 42.26 2.39 0.85
N HIS A 251 41.21 1.91 0.17
CA HIS A 251 40.60 0.61 0.39
C HIS A 251 40.93 -0.41 -0.71
N GLY A 252 41.98 -0.18 -1.50
CA GLY A 252 42.53 -1.18 -2.42
C GLY A 252 42.09 -1.07 -3.88
N TYR A 253 41.43 0.03 -4.29
CA TYR A 253 41.22 0.31 -5.71
C TYR A 253 42.55 0.64 -6.43
N LEU A 254 42.89 -0.14 -7.46
CA LEU A 254 44.17 -0.04 -8.18
C LEU A 254 44.05 0.58 -9.57
N GLY A 255 42.85 1.01 -9.98
CA GLY A 255 42.61 1.63 -11.29
C GLY A 255 41.80 0.76 -12.25
N GLU A 256 41.07 -0.22 -11.73
CA GLU A 256 40.14 -1.06 -12.45
C GLU A 256 39.18 -0.20 -13.29
N GLU A 257 38.91 -0.66 -14.51
CA GLU A 257 38.00 0.04 -15.43
C GLU A 257 36.58 0.08 -14.87
N TYR A 258 36.12 -1.05 -14.33
CA TYR A 258 34.80 -1.25 -13.77
C TYR A 258 34.85 -1.45 -12.26
N ILE A 259 33.95 -0.80 -11.54
CA ILE A 259 33.76 -0.98 -10.10
C ILE A 259 32.34 -1.44 -9.84
N LYS A 260 32.22 -2.54 -9.10
CA LYS A 260 30.92 -3.08 -8.69
C LYS A 260 30.32 -2.25 -7.56
N ALA A 261 29.03 -1.94 -7.66
CA ALA A 261 28.22 -1.45 -6.55
C ALA A 261 26.89 -2.19 -6.49
N THR A 262 26.39 -2.42 -5.26
CA THR A 262 25.07 -3.01 -5.01
C THR A 262 24.25 -2.08 -4.13
N LEU A 263 22.93 -2.08 -4.33
CA LEU A 263 22.00 -1.34 -3.48
C LEU A 263 21.68 -2.11 -2.21
N GLU A 264 21.76 -1.42 -1.08
CA GLU A 264 21.19 -1.86 0.19
C GLU A 264 20.18 -0.81 0.68
N ILE A 265 19.02 -1.26 1.17
CA ILE A 265 17.99 -0.37 1.71
C ILE A 265 17.73 -0.76 3.17
N THR A 266 17.84 0.23 4.04
CA THR A 266 17.51 0.13 5.48
C THR A 266 16.24 0.93 5.77
N ASP A 267 15.75 0.89 7.02
CA ASP A 267 14.58 1.65 7.47
C ASP A 267 14.63 3.16 7.15
N SER A 268 15.82 3.72 6.98
CA SER A 268 16.04 5.16 6.85
C SER A 268 17.00 5.59 5.73
N LYS A 269 17.67 4.65 5.05
CA LYS A 269 18.73 4.98 4.09
C LYS A 269 18.74 4.05 2.88
N TYR A 270 19.09 4.65 1.74
CA TYR A 270 19.55 3.92 0.55
C TYR A 270 21.07 4.03 0.53
N LEU A 271 21.75 2.89 0.46
CA LEU A 271 23.20 2.78 0.48
C LEU A 271 23.69 2.12 -0.82
N ALA A 272 24.75 2.67 -1.39
CA ALA A 272 25.55 1.96 -2.37
C ALA A 272 26.71 1.28 -1.66
N ILE A 273 26.79 -0.04 -1.76
CA ILE A 273 27.87 -0.84 -1.20
C ILE A 273 28.85 -1.18 -2.31
N PHE A 274 30.12 -0.87 -2.09
CA PHE A 274 31.24 -1.27 -2.93
C PHE A 274 31.92 -2.48 -2.28
N PRO A 275 31.45 -3.71 -2.56
CA PRO A 275 31.82 -4.90 -1.76
C PRO A 275 33.31 -5.20 -1.80
N ASP A 276 33.95 -5.01 -2.95
CA ASP A 276 35.37 -5.33 -3.15
C ASP A 276 36.31 -4.39 -2.36
N TYR A 277 35.80 -3.24 -1.93
CA TYR A 277 36.56 -2.21 -1.22
C TYR A 277 36.05 -1.97 0.21
N ASN A 278 35.00 -2.68 0.67
CA ASN A 278 34.38 -2.44 1.97
C ASN A 278 34.02 -0.95 2.21
N VAL A 279 33.57 -0.26 1.16
CA VAL A 279 33.14 1.14 1.20
C VAL A 279 31.63 1.20 1.01
N ALA A 280 30.95 2.03 1.80
CA ALA A 280 29.53 2.31 1.64
C ALA A 280 29.30 3.82 1.45
N VAL A 281 28.40 4.17 0.54
CA VAL A 281 28.01 5.56 0.26
C VAL A 281 26.52 5.72 0.53
N THR A 282 26.17 6.73 1.31
CA THR A 282 24.75 7.08 1.51
C THR A 282 24.23 7.81 0.29
N LEU A 283 23.24 7.23 -0.37
CA LEU A 283 22.56 7.80 -1.54
C LEU A 283 21.38 8.68 -1.14
N ILE A 284 20.64 8.25 -0.13
CA ILE A 284 19.52 8.99 0.46
C ILE A 284 19.63 8.85 1.98
N ASP A 285 19.60 9.99 2.67
CA ASP A 285 19.47 10.08 4.12
C ASP A 285 18.06 10.60 4.43
N ASN A 286 17.27 9.83 5.21
CA ASN A 286 15.82 9.97 5.39
C ASN A 286 14.96 9.39 4.26
N ALA A 287 15.20 8.14 3.87
CA ALA A 287 14.17 7.37 3.22
C ALA A 287 12.92 7.40 4.11
N GLN A 288 11.84 8.05 3.68
CA GLN A 288 10.55 7.82 4.30
C GLN A 288 10.32 6.31 4.25
N LYS A 289 10.23 5.67 5.43
CA LYS A 289 9.99 4.24 5.63
C LYS A 289 9.34 3.63 4.38
N LEU A 290 10.06 2.77 3.66
CA LEU A 290 9.36 1.70 2.95
C LEU A 290 8.51 1.03 4.02
N PRO A 291 7.18 0.99 3.87
CA PRO A 291 6.34 0.30 4.83
C PRO A 291 6.79 -1.16 4.79
N TYR A 292 7.23 -1.70 5.92
CA TYR A 292 7.23 -3.15 6.10
C TYR A 292 5.79 -3.67 6.01
#